data_AF-A0AAJ1K124-F1
#
_entry.id   AF-A0AAJ1K124-F1
#
_cell.length_a   1.000
_cell.length_b   1.000
_cell.length_c   1.000
_cell.angle_alpha   90.00
_cell.angle_beta   90.00
_cell.angle_gamma   90.00
#
_symmetry.space_group_name_H-M   'P 1'
#
loop_
_entity.id
_entity.type
_entity.pdbx_description
1 polymer ?
#
loop_
_entity_poly.entity_id
_entity_poly.type
_entity_poly.pdbx_seq_one_letter_code
_entity_poly.pdbx_strand_id
1 'polypeptide(L)' 'MHEELIRKVIRTKIKIGMHILEELPAPIQQSAKQILNILQEELAAYPKEQGHREDNLKSIIIE' A
#
# COMPACT_ATOMS: atom_id res chain seq x y z
N MET A 1 5.45 2.53 14.10
CA MET A 1 4.54 3.70 14.12
C MET A 1 4.53 4.48 12.80
N HIS A 2 5.68 4.86 12.22
CA HIS A 2 5.72 5.66 10.98
C HIS A 2 5.14 4.90 9.76
N GLU A 3 5.46 3.62 9.57
CA GLU A 3 4.95 2.81 8.46
C GLU A 3 3.42 2.58 8.53
N GLU A 4 2.87 2.41 9.73
CA GLU A 4 1.43 2.30 9.92
C GLU A 4 0.71 3.60 9.58
N LEU A 5 1.32 4.75 9.93
CA LEU A 5 0.81 6.06 9.56
C LEU A 5 0.83 6.25 8.04
N ILE A 6 1.94 5.90 7.37
CA ILE A 6 2.04 5.90 5.91
C ILE A 6 0.94 5.03 5.30
N ARG A 7 0.78 3.79 5.77
CA ARG A 7 -0.24 2.86 5.26
C ARG A 7 -1.66 3.42 5.43
N LYS A 8 -1.93 4.09 6.56
CA LYS A 8 -3.21 4.78 6.81
C LYS A 8 -3.43 5.93 5.83
N VAL A 9 -2.41 6.73 5.56
CA VAL A 9 -2.48 7.82 4.57
C VAL A 9 -2.75 7.28 3.17
N ILE A 10 -2.03 6.23 2.74
CA ILE A 10 -2.22 5.66 1.39
C ILE A 10 -3.62 5.06 1.24
N ARG A 11 -4.10 4.28 2.23
CA ARG A 11 -5.48 3.77 2.23
C ARG A 11 -6.53 4.87 2.14
N THR A 12 -6.29 6.00 2.82
CA THR A 12 -7.18 7.15 2.77
C THR A 12 -7.20 7.78 1.38
N LYS A 13 -6.05 7.94 0.73
CA LYS A 13 -5.96 8.45 -0.64
C LYS A 13 -6.66 7.56 -1.66
N ILE A 14 -6.55 6.24 -1.53
CA ILE A 14 -7.29 5.28 -2.38
C ILE A 14 -8.80 5.43 -2.19
N LYS A 15 -9.26 5.54 -0.93
CA LYS A 15 -10.69 5.73 -0.63
C LYS A 15 -11.24 7.03 -1.21
N ILE A 16 -10.47 8.12 -1.13
CA ILE A 16 -10.82 9.40 -1.75
C ILE A 16 -10.86 9.25 -3.28
N GLY A 17 -9.88 8.57 -3.88
CA GLY A 17 -9.85 8.29 -5.31
C GLY A 17 -11.08 7.50 -5.79
N MET A 18 -11.56 6.51 -5.01
CA MET A 18 -12.79 5.78 -5.31
C MET A 18 -14.02 6.70 -5.30
N HIS A 19 -14.08 7.66 -4.38
CA HIS A 19 -15.19 8.61 -4.33
C HIS A 19 -15.17 9.58 -5.51
N ILE A 20 -14.00 10.12 -5.87
CA ILE A 20 -13.85 10.99 -7.06
C ILE A 20 -14.23 10.23 -8.35
N LEU A 21 -13.97 8.92 -8.40
CA LEU A 21 -14.35 8.10 -9.54
C LEU A 21 -15.85 8.00 -9.77
N GLU A 22 -16.67 8.14 -8.72
CA GLU A 22 -18.14 8.15 -8.84
C GLU A 22 -18.64 9.38 -9.61
N GLU A 23 -17.82 10.44 -9.69
CA GLU A 23 -18.13 11.68 -10.39
C GLU A 23 -17.63 11.70 -11.85
N LEU A 24 -16.88 10.67 -12.28
CA LEU A 24 -16.30 10.60 -13.63
C LEU A 24 -17.19 9.83 -14.62
N PRO A 25 -17.10 10.12 -15.93
CA PRO A 25 -17.82 9.36 -16.96
C PRO A 25 -17.47 7.87 -16.93
N ALA A 26 -18.47 7.02 -17.18
CA ALA A 26 -18.35 5.55 -17.08
C ALA A 26 -17.11 4.91 -17.77
N PRO A 27 -16.66 5.37 -18.96
CA PRO A 27 -15.46 4.81 -19.60
C PRO A 27 -14.17 5.07 -18.80
N ILE A 28 -14.07 6.23 -18.16
CA ILE A 28 -12.91 6.62 -17.35
C ILE A 28 -13.00 5.95 -15.97
N GLN A 29 -14.21 5.84 -15.44
CA GLN A 29 -14.49 5.19 -14.15
C GLN A 29 -14.01 3.74 -14.11
N GLN A 30 -14.28 2.96 -15.17
CA GLN A 30 -13.86 1.56 -15.26
C GLN A 30 -12.34 1.40 -15.18
N SER A 31 -11.60 2.12 -16.03
CA SER A 31 -10.13 2.04 -16.08
C SER A 31 -9.49 2.49 -14.78
N ALA A 32 -9.98 3.58 -14.19
CA ALA A 32 -9.41 4.07 -12.93
C ALA A 32 -9.83 3.23 -11.72
N LYS A 33 -11.00 2.57 -11.74
CA LYS A 33 -11.37 1.57 -10.72
C LYS A 33 -10.43 0.37 -10.74
N GLN A 34 -10.06 -0.11 -11.92
CA GLN A 34 -9.07 -1.19 -12.06
C GLN A 34 -7.73 -0.79 -11.45
N ILE A 35 -7.24 0.41 -11.73
CA ILE A 35 -5.97 0.91 -11.19
C ILE A 35 -6.02 1.03 -9.66
N LEU A 36 -7.11 1.57 -9.09
CA LEU A 36 -7.24 1.68 -7.63
C LEU A 36 -7.31 0.32 -6.93
N ASN A 37 -7.93 -0.68 -7.56
CA ASN A 37 -7.95 -2.04 -7.03
C ASN A 37 -6.54 -2.65 -6.99
N ILE A 38 -5.75 -2.49 -8.06
CA ILE A 38 -4.35 -2.96 -8.10
C ILE A 38 -3.55 -2.33 -6.95
N LEU A 39 -3.65 -1.01 -6.76
CA LEU A 39 -2.96 -0.29 -5.68
C LEU A 39 -3.40 -0.77 -4.28
N GLN A 40 -4.67 -1.13 -4.13
CA GLN A 40 -5.18 -1.67 -2.87
C GLN A 40 -4.66 -3.09 -2.62
N GLU A 41 -4.57 -3.92 -3.65
CA GLU A 41 -4.00 -5.27 -3.58
C GLU A 41 -2.50 -5.21 -3.25
N GLU A 42 -1.73 -4.33 -3.88
CA GLU A 42 -0.31 -4.11 -3.58
C GLU A 42 -0.09 -3.69 -2.11
N LEU A 43 -0.94 -2.80 -1.58
CA LEU A 43 -0.88 -2.42 -0.16
C LEU A 43 -1.29 -3.53 0.80
N ALA A 44 -2.17 -4.44 0.37
CA ALA A 44 -2.58 -5.60 1.16
C ALA A 44 -1.51 -6.69 1.14
N ALA A 45 -0.82 -6.86 0.02
CA ALA A 45 0.28 -7.79 -0.18
C ALA A 45 1.54 -7.41 0.61
N TYR A 46 1.63 -6.18 1.13
CA TYR A 46 2.74 -5.76 1.99
C TYR A 46 2.52 -6.24 3.44
N PRO A 47 3.21 -7.32 3.90
CA PRO A 47 3.06 -7.80 5.26
C PRO A 47 3.45 -6.71 6.27
N LYS A 48 2.85 -6.73 7.46
CA LYS A 48 3.19 -5.81 8.57
C LYS A 48 4.61 -6.05 9.15
N GLU A 49 5.34 -7.03 8.61
CA GLU A 49 6.51 -7.65 9.26
C GLU A 49 7.87 -7.18 8.73
N GLN A 50 7.95 -6.04 8.03
CA GLN A 50 9.27 -5.42 7.79
C GLN A 50 9.85 -4.69 9.01
N GLY A 51 9.16 -4.72 10.15
CA GLY A 51 9.68 -4.23 11.43
C GLY A 51 10.70 -5.15 12.12
N HIS A 52 11.08 -6.30 11.54
CA HIS A 52 12.06 -7.20 12.17
C HIS A 52 13.06 -7.80 11.17
N ARG A 53 13.67 -6.94 10.35
CA ARG A 53 14.84 -7.32 9.56
C ARG A 53 16.00 -6.34 9.73
N GLU A 54 16.19 -5.83 10.94
CA GLU A 54 17.41 -5.10 11.32
C GLU A 54 18.38 -5.91 12.21
N ASP A 55 18.04 -7.11 12.69
CA ASP A 55 18.89 -7.82 13.68
C ASP A 55 19.61 -9.11 13.20
N ASN A 56 19.47 -9.53 11.94
CA ASN A 56 20.20 -10.71 11.41
C ASN A 56 21.50 -10.35 10.67
N LEU A 57 22.15 -9.25 11.06
CA LEU A 57 23.53 -8.91 10.68
C LEU A 57 24.51 -9.08 11.84
N LYS A 58 24.11 -9.76 12.93
CA LYS A 58 25.02 -10.14 14.00
C LYS A 58 25.57 -11.55 13.77
N SER A 59 26.91 -11.59 13.68
CA SER A 59 27.82 -12.72 13.71
C SER A 59 27.85 -13.65 12.49
N ILE A 60 28.57 -13.22 11.45
CA ILE A 60 29.56 -14.14 10.87
C ILE A 60 30.85 -13.88 11.67
N ILE A 61 31.07 -14.67 12.72
CA ILE A 61 32.43 -14.83 13.26
C ILE A 61 33.14 -15.71 12.24
N ILE A 62 34.13 -15.15 11.57
CA ILE A 62 35.12 -15.94 10.84
C ILE A 62 36.20 -16.24 11.88
N GLU A 63 36.25 -17.49 12.33
CA GLU A 63 37.39 -18.07 13.06
C GLU A 63 38.32 -18.76 12.06
#